data_AF-A0A7Z1PWI5-F1
#
_entry.id   AF-A0A7Z1PWI5-F1
#
_cell.length_a   1.000
_cell.length_b   1.000
_cell.length_c   1.000
_cell.angle_alpha   90.00
_cell.angle_beta   90.00
_cell.angle_gamma   90.00
#
_symmetry.space_group_name_H-M   'P 1'
#
loop_
_entity.id
_entity.type
_entity.pdbx_description
1 polymer ?
#
loop_
_entity_poly.entity_id
_entity_poly.type
_entity_poly.pdbx_seq_one_letter_code
_entity_poly.pdbx_strand_id
1 'polypeptide(L)'
;MKNYKVITPLFPTYEQTRAMMKAVAGCSVKAVRNMITAIQEQTGTPQNPVDWSEPDNWIKERLSGEDARIAWQIWNMDNHILNPRHSYGCYMFINNPLFDLMETTEDGGWYPSEQGRLFMDHDEATLHKLDDIEGMLQLLELLAGREQARRADLLPEWQAFLHQHSKFASPSSVKTTLYARLYNLVERRLVAREGMSYKITDAGRKWLNKALPERRTDPRKELLDAVKRYNEQQKEVLREQLSTMNPYKFEHLVGQLLEAMGYEQVEVTKASGDKGVDVIGKVQVGITTITEVVQVKRMQNTITRPYIDQLRGALPYHKAIRGTLITTGKFAAKCAEAALFPGAAPITLIDGDRLLELLIENNVGIRRSNAVELLDVDLQLFDELEIE
;
A
#
# COMPACT_ATOMS: atom_id res chain seq x y z
N MET A 1 22.36 13.33 9.96
CA MET A 1 21.47 12.55 10.85
C MET A 1 20.30 12.02 10.05
N LYS A 2 19.96 10.74 10.19
CA LYS A 2 18.76 10.15 9.59
C LYS A 2 17.51 10.84 10.14
N ASN A 3 16.64 11.34 9.26
CA ASN A 3 15.30 11.76 9.64
C ASN A 3 14.39 10.53 9.63
N TYR A 4 14.46 9.71 10.67
CA TYR A 4 13.52 8.61 10.87
C TYR A 4 12.09 9.16 10.99
N LYS A 5 11.14 8.45 10.38
CA LYS A 5 9.69 8.64 10.53
C LYS A 5 9.11 7.51 11.37
N VAL A 6 7.92 7.76 11.91
CA VAL A 6 7.21 6.83 12.81
C VAL A 6 8.14 6.49 13.97
N ILE A 7 8.38 7.46 14.84
CA ILE A 7 9.42 7.35 15.87
C ILE A 7 8.83 7.14 17.27
N THR A 8 7.56 7.50 17.48
CA THR A 8 6.93 7.40 18.80
C THR A 8 6.33 6.01 19.03
N PRO A 9 6.82 5.24 20.01
CA PRO A 9 6.16 4.01 20.47
C PRO A 9 4.87 4.37 21.21
N LEU A 10 3.85 3.51 21.13
CA LEU A 10 2.54 3.75 21.78
C LEU A 10 1.98 5.15 21.46
N PHE A 11 2.04 5.52 20.18
CA PHE A 11 1.68 6.86 19.70
C PHE A 11 0.31 7.30 20.22
N PRO A 12 0.24 8.40 20.98
CA PRO A 12 -1.00 8.87 21.60
C PRO A 12 -1.88 9.59 20.58
N THR A 13 -3.10 9.89 21.00
CA THR A 13 -3.88 10.89 20.28
C THR A 13 -3.38 12.31 20.58
N TYR A 14 -3.63 13.25 19.69
CA TYR A 14 -3.24 14.65 19.93
C TYR A 14 -4.07 15.29 21.04
N GLU A 15 -5.31 14.85 21.24
CA GLU A 15 -6.13 15.32 22.36
C GLU A 15 -5.56 14.86 23.71
N GLN A 16 -5.22 13.56 23.83
CA GLN A 16 -4.52 13.02 25.01
C GLN A 16 -3.18 13.72 25.26
N THR A 17 -2.44 14.01 24.18
CA THR A 17 -1.15 14.71 24.27
C THR A 17 -1.33 16.12 24.84
N ARG A 18 -2.30 16.89 24.33
CA ARG A 18 -2.59 18.24 24.86
C ARG A 18 -3.03 18.19 26.32
N ALA A 19 -3.88 17.23 26.69
CA ALA A 19 -4.29 17.04 28.09
C ALA A 19 -3.08 16.74 28.99
N MET A 20 -2.18 15.84 28.54
CA MET A 20 -0.93 15.56 29.25
C MET A 20 -0.09 16.82 29.45
N MET A 21 0.14 17.61 28.38
CA MET A 21 0.92 18.85 28.44
C MET A 21 0.36 19.85 29.45
N LYS A 22 -0.98 20.04 29.47
CA LYS A 22 -1.65 20.89 30.47
C LYS A 22 -1.47 20.36 31.89
N ALA A 23 -1.64 19.06 32.08
CA ALA A 23 -1.64 18.43 33.40
C ALA A 23 -0.27 18.47 34.07
N VAL A 24 0.80 18.30 33.29
CA VAL A 24 2.17 18.24 33.81
C VAL A 24 2.91 19.57 33.79
N ALA A 25 2.26 20.64 33.30
CA ALA A 25 2.83 21.98 33.32
C ALA A 25 3.28 22.38 34.74
N GLY A 26 4.55 22.78 34.88
CA GLY A 26 5.15 23.13 36.17
C GLY A 26 5.62 21.95 37.03
N CYS A 27 5.39 20.70 36.60
CA CYS A 27 6.04 19.54 37.22
C CYS A 27 7.44 19.35 36.65
N SER A 28 8.37 18.77 37.41
CA SER A 28 9.68 18.39 36.85
C SER A 28 9.55 17.14 35.96
N VAL A 29 10.35 17.06 34.89
CA VAL A 29 10.41 15.86 34.02
C VAL A 29 10.69 14.58 34.84
N LYS A 30 11.55 14.70 35.86
CA LYS A 30 11.88 13.60 36.78
C LYS A 30 10.65 13.12 37.57
N ALA A 31 9.85 14.03 38.11
CA ALA A 31 8.65 13.66 38.86
C ALA A 31 7.61 12.96 37.97
N VAL A 32 7.39 13.47 36.76
CA VAL A 32 6.49 12.82 35.79
C VAL A 32 6.98 11.41 35.44
N ARG A 33 8.29 11.24 35.19
CA ARG A 33 8.88 9.93 34.92
C ARG A 33 8.73 8.97 36.09
N ASN A 34 8.98 9.43 37.32
CA ASN A 34 8.85 8.63 38.53
C ASN A 34 7.41 8.09 38.69
N MET A 35 6.41 8.95 38.52
CA MET A 35 5.01 8.56 38.57
C MET A 35 4.69 7.46 37.53
N ILE A 36 5.17 7.62 36.30
CA ILE A 36 4.99 6.62 35.24
C ILE A 36 5.65 5.29 35.62
N THR A 37 6.87 5.33 36.16
CA THR A 37 7.58 4.14 36.64
C THR A 37 6.83 3.46 37.80
N ALA A 38 6.35 4.22 38.77
CA ALA A 38 5.58 3.70 39.90
C ALA A 38 4.29 2.98 39.45
N ILE A 39 3.63 3.49 38.39
CA ILE A 39 2.50 2.80 37.77
C ILE A 39 2.98 1.52 37.05
N GLN A 40 4.03 1.60 36.24
CA GLN A 40 4.55 0.47 35.46
C GLN A 40 4.99 -0.72 36.31
N GLU A 41 5.66 -0.47 37.44
CA GLU A 41 6.11 -1.53 38.37
C GLU A 41 4.94 -2.32 38.99
N GLN A 42 3.76 -1.72 39.03
CA GLN A 42 2.55 -2.34 39.53
C GLN A 42 1.69 -2.96 38.41
N THR A 43 2.15 -2.91 37.15
CA THR A 43 1.40 -3.49 36.04
C THR A 43 1.47 -5.01 36.09
N GLY A 44 0.31 -5.65 36.20
CA GLY A 44 0.17 -7.10 36.14
C GLY A 44 0.73 -7.70 34.85
N THR A 45 0.95 -9.01 34.87
CA THR A 45 1.37 -9.77 33.69
C THR A 45 0.16 -10.31 32.92
N PRO A 46 0.32 -10.78 31.67
CA PRO A 46 -0.77 -11.46 30.97
C PRO A 46 -1.38 -12.65 31.76
N GLN A 47 -0.58 -13.29 32.62
CA GLN A 47 -0.99 -14.39 33.47
C GLN A 47 -1.67 -13.93 34.77
N ASN A 48 -1.40 -12.70 35.22
CA ASN A 48 -2.01 -12.10 36.40
C ASN A 48 -2.37 -10.63 36.11
N PRO A 49 -3.45 -10.40 35.35
CA PRO A 49 -3.84 -9.06 34.94
C PRO A 49 -4.34 -8.25 36.14
N VAL A 50 -3.99 -6.97 36.16
CA VAL A 50 -4.46 -6.02 37.16
C VAL A 50 -5.43 -5.05 36.49
N ASP A 51 -6.54 -4.74 37.15
CA ASP A 51 -7.49 -3.76 36.65
C ASP A 51 -6.99 -2.31 36.88
N TRP A 52 -7.14 -1.49 35.85
CA TRP A 52 -6.76 -0.07 35.77
C TRP A 52 -7.91 0.81 35.26
N SER A 53 -9.11 0.24 35.10
CA SER A 53 -10.27 0.91 34.52
C SER A 53 -10.89 2.00 35.41
N GLU A 54 -10.62 1.97 36.72
CA GLU A 54 -11.17 2.92 37.71
C GLU A 54 -10.08 3.76 38.41
N PRO A 55 -9.53 4.81 37.77
CA PRO A 55 -8.50 5.68 38.36
C PRO A 55 -8.89 6.33 39.68
N ASP A 56 -10.17 6.63 39.88
CA ASP A 56 -10.63 7.23 41.14
C ASP A 56 -10.38 6.35 42.37
N ASN A 57 -10.30 5.04 42.17
CA ASN A 57 -10.02 4.04 43.19
C ASN A 57 -8.53 3.74 43.24
N TRP A 58 -7.94 3.28 42.12
CA TRP A 58 -6.57 2.78 42.18
C TRP A 58 -5.53 3.87 42.41
N ILE A 59 -5.76 5.14 42.02
CA ILE A 59 -4.78 6.21 42.30
C ILE A 59 -4.60 6.38 43.82
N LYS A 60 -5.70 6.30 44.59
CA LYS A 60 -5.65 6.44 46.06
C LYS A 60 -5.01 5.24 46.73
N GLU A 61 -5.24 4.05 46.18
CA GLU A 61 -4.78 2.79 46.77
C GLU A 61 -3.31 2.49 46.45
N ARG A 62 -2.84 2.89 45.26
CA ARG A 62 -1.56 2.42 44.69
C ARG A 62 -0.48 3.47 44.58
N LEU A 63 -0.85 4.75 44.62
CA LEU A 63 0.09 5.87 44.53
C LEU A 63 0.01 6.73 45.78
N SER A 64 1.09 7.44 46.09
CA SER A 64 1.15 8.38 47.20
C SER A 64 2.04 9.58 46.86
N GLY A 65 2.00 10.62 47.71
CA GLY A 65 2.86 11.79 47.57
C GLY A 65 2.73 12.49 46.22
N GLU A 66 3.87 12.82 45.62
CA GLU A 66 3.93 13.54 44.35
C GLU A 66 3.40 12.70 43.18
N ASP A 67 3.62 11.38 43.17
CA ASP A 67 3.15 10.51 42.10
C ASP A 67 1.61 10.49 42.03
N ALA A 68 0.95 10.39 43.20
CA ALA A 68 -0.51 10.48 43.27
C ALA A 68 -1.00 11.87 42.83
N ARG A 69 -0.32 12.96 43.22
CA ARG A 69 -0.67 14.33 42.84
C ARG A 69 -0.65 14.49 41.32
N ILE A 70 0.42 14.06 40.65
CA ILE A 70 0.55 14.16 39.19
C ILE A 70 -0.47 13.24 38.50
N ALA A 71 -0.68 12.02 38.99
CA ALA A 71 -1.69 11.12 38.45
C ALA A 71 -3.11 11.73 38.52
N TRP A 72 -3.46 12.39 39.64
CA TRP A 72 -4.72 13.12 39.77
C TRP A 72 -4.82 14.32 38.83
N GLN A 73 -3.74 15.07 38.63
CA GLN A 73 -3.72 16.17 37.67
C GLN A 73 -4.00 15.67 36.25
N ILE A 74 -3.37 14.56 35.84
CA ILE A 74 -3.60 13.94 34.54
C ILE A 74 -5.04 13.44 34.43
N TRP A 75 -5.52 12.69 35.43
CA TRP A 75 -6.86 12.11 35.39
C TRP A 75 -7.94 13.18 35.36
N ASN A 76 -7.83 14.27 36.12
CA ASN A 76 -8.85 15.32 36.17
C ASN A 76 -8.78 16.29 34.98
N MET A 77 -7.79 16.17 34.10
CA MET A 77 -7.64 17.06 32.94
C MET A 77 -8.61 16.68 31.81
N ASP A 78 -9.18 17.70 31.18
CA ASP A 78 -10.01 17.59 29.96
C ASP A 78 -11.04 16.44 30.02
N ASN A 79 -11.79 16.37 31.13
CA ASN A 79 -12.85 15.39 31.33
C ASN A 79 -12.38 13.92 31.22
N HIS A 80 -11.29 13.59 31.92
CA HIS A 80 -10.81 12.21 32.06
C HIS A 80 -10.33 11.57 30.76
N ILE A 81 -9.93 12.38 29.76
CA ILE A 81 -9.52 11.88 28.45
C ILE A 81 -8.26 11.00 28.49
N LEU A 82 -7.38 11.24 29.47
CA LEU A 82 -6.16 10.47 29.66
C LEU A 82 -6.18 9.76 31.01
N ASN A 83 -6.36 8.45 30.98
CA ASN A 83 -6.08 7.60 32.13
C ASN A 83 -4.55 7.61 32.39
N PRO A 84 -4.06 7.95 33.60
CA PRO A 84 -2.63 8.04 33.87
C PRO A 84 -1.87 6.74 33.62
N ARG A 85 -2.54 5.58 33.63
CA ARG A 85 -1.98 4.29 33.21
C ARG A 85 -1.45 4.28 31.78
N HIS A 86 -1.99 5.13 30.91
CA HIS A 86 -1.64 5.22 29.49
C HIS A 86 -0.79 6.46 29.17
N SER A 87 -0.29 7.16 30.19
CA SER A 87 0.50 8.40 30.03
C SER A 87 1.87 8.21 29.39
N TYR A 88 2.44 6.99 29.41
CA TYR A 88 3.79 6.75 28.88
C TYR A 88 3.95 7.12 27.39
N GLY A 89 2.96 6.83 26.55
CA GLY A 89 3.00 7.22 25.13
C GLY A 89 3.00 8.74 24.95
N CYS A 90 2.19 9.46 25.74
CA CYS A 90 2.17 10.92 25.75
C CYS A 90 3.50 11.49 26.23
N TYR A 91 4.06 10.95 27.32
CA TYR A 91 5.38 11.34 27.83
C TYR A 91 6.48 11.16 26.77
N MET A 92 6.53 9.99 26.11
CA MET A 92 7.52 9.73 25.06
C MET A 92 7.38 10.68 23.87
N PHE A 93 6.15 11.06 23.52
CA PHE A 93 5.89 12.03 22.47
C PHE A 93 6.37 13.43 22.88
N ILE A 94 5.88 13.98 23.99
CA ILE A 94 6.17 15.38 24.36
C ILE A 94 7.60 15.60 24.87
N ASN A 95 8.28 14.55 25.33
CA ASN A 95 9.68 14.57 25.74
C ASN A 95 10.67 14.29 24.59
N ASN A 96 10.18 14.15 23.36
CA ASN A 96 11.05 13.94 22.21
C ASN A 96 11.58 15.29 21.69
N PRO A 97 12.91 15.53 21.72
CA PRO A 97 13.50 16.81 21.32
C PRO A 97 13.27 17.13 19.84
N LEU A 98 12.95 16.14 19.00
CA LEU A 98 12.66 16.37 17.59
C LEU A 98 11.33 17.10 17.37
N PHE A 99 10.37 16.96 18.30
CA PHE A 99 9.10 17.66 18.23
C PHE A 99 9.12 19.01 18.94
N ASP A 100 10.03 19.19 19.89
CA ASP A 100 10.21 20.43 20.66
C ASP A 100 8.88 20.93 21.23
N LEU A 101 8.11 20.07 21.91
CA LEU A 101 6.78 20.43 22.42
C LEU A 101 6.82 20.95 23.87
N MET A 102 7.82 20.57 24.63
CA MET A 102 7.95 20.94 26.04
C MET A 102 9.40 21.29 26.34
N GLU A 103 9.61 22.31 27.17
CA GLU A 103 10.91 22.81 27.60
C GLU A 103 10.99 22.87 29.14
N THR A 104 12.20 22.69 29.68
CA THR A 104 12.44 22.87 31.12
C THR A 104 12.91 24.28 31.37
N THR A 105 12.20 25.02 32.23
CA THR A 105 12.51 26.41 32.58
C THR A 105 13.46 26.50 33.78
N GLU A 106 13.94 27.71 34.10
CA GLU A 106 14.93 27.95 35.17
C GLU A 106 14.45 27.52 36.57
N ASP A 107 13.13 27.53 36.81
CA ASP A 107 12.50 27.04 38.04
C ASP A 107 12.47 25.50 38.14
N GLY A 108 12.96 24.78 37.13
CA GLY A 108 12.95 23.32 37.05
C GLY A 108 11.60 22.73 36.65
N GLY A 109 10.62 23.57 36.33
CA GLY A 109 9.32 23.16 35.82
C GLY A 109 9.37 22.82 34.33
N TRP A 110 8.47 21.94 33.90
CA TRP A 110 8.32 21.52 32.51
C TRP A 110 7.10 22.20 31.92
N TYR A 111 7.28 23.00 30.86
CA TYR A 111 6.22 23.83 30.28
C TYR A 111 6.16 23.68 28.76
N PRO A 112 5.02 23.98 28.11
CA PRO A 112 4.95 24.01 26.65
C PRO A 112 5.93 25.03 26.08
N SER A 113 6.76 24.60 25.14
CA SER A 113 7.64 25.48 24.35
C SER A 113 6.84 26.38 23.41
N GLU A 114 7.51 27.20 22.59
CA GLU A 114 6.82 27.95 21.52
C GLU A 114 6.08 27.01 20.55
N GLN A 115 6.74 25.98 20.04
CA GLN A 115 6.10 25.00 19.15
C GLN A 115 5.05 24.16 19.90
N GLY A 116 5.25 23.91 21.19
CA GLY A 116 4.25 23.29 22.07
C GLY A 116 2.95 24.10 22.17
N ARG A 117 3.06 25.43 22.34
CA ARG A 117 1.90 26.33 22.36
C ARG A 117 1.15 26.32 21.03
N LEU A 118 1.86 26.38 19.91
CA LEU A 118 1.26 26.25 18.57
C LEU A 118 0.51 24.91 18.41
N PHE A 119 1.10 23.80 18.86
CA PHE A 119 0.43 22.50 18.87
C PHE A 119 -0.85 22.48 19.72
N MET A 120 -0.82 23.15 20.89
CA MET A 120 -1.98 23.27 21.77
C MET A 120 -3.10 24.12 21.15
N ASP A 121 -2.72 25.15 20.38
CA ASP A 121 -3.64 26.06 19.67
C ASP A 121 -4.12 25.51 18.32
N HIS A 122 -3.80 24.25 18.00
CA HIS A 122 -4.20 23.56 16.77
C HIS A 122 -3.61 24.21 15.50
N ASP A 123 -2.42 24.80 15.60
CA ASP A 123 -1.72 25.36 14.45
C ASP A 123 -1.52 24.30 13.35
N GLU A 124 -2.00 24.64 12.15
CA GLU A 124 -2.06 23.70 11.03
C GLU A 124 -0.66 23.27 10.57
N ALA A 125 0.30 24.20 10.51
CA ALA A 125 1.65 23.92 10.07
C ALA A 125 2.38 22.99 11.06
N THR A 126 2.24 23.25 12.35
CA THR A 126 2.78 22.40 13.42
C THR A 126 2.20 20.99 13.36
N LEU A 127 0.88 20.87 13.20
CA LEU A 127 0.22 19.56 13.08
C LEU A 127 0.64 18.81 11.81
N HIS A 128 0.79 19.48 10.66
CA HIS A 128 1.31 18.86 9.44
C HIS A 128 2.73 18.35 9.60
N LYS A 129 3.62 19.13 10.24
CA LYS A 129 5.01 18.72 10.52
C LYS A 129 5.04 17.44 11.36
N LEU A 130 4.27 17.39 12.45
CA LEU A 130 4.17 16.20 13.31
C LEU A 130 3.57 15.01 12.55
N ASP A 131 2.53 15.24 11.75
CA ASP A 131 1.89 14.22 10.92
C ASP A 131 2.85 13.62 9.87
N ASP A 132 3.72 14.42 9.28
CA ASP A 132 4.73 13.92 8.34
C ASP A 132 5.78 13.06 9.05
N ILE A 133 6.28 13.52 10.21
CA ILE A 133 7.27 12.78 10.99
C ILE A 133 6.66 11.46 11.48
N GLU A 134 5.41 11.44 11.92
CA GLU A 134 4.76 10.24 12.44
C GLU A 134 4.12 9.34 11.38
N GLY A 135 4.34 9.63 10.10
CA GLY A 135 3.88 8.82 8.97
C GLY A 135 2.37 8.88 8.73
N MET A 136 1.68 9.85 9.32
CA MET A 136 0.22 10.04 9.19
C MET A 136 -0.15 10.41 7.76
N LEU A 137 0.65 11.27 7.12
CA LEU A 137 0.45 11.64 5.71
C LEU A 137 0.59 10.44 4.77
N GLN A 138 1.48 9.50 5.08
CA GLN A 138 1.62 8.26 4.31
C GLN A 138 0.34 7.41 4.36
N LEU A 139 -0.28 7.29 5.53
CA LEU A 139 -1.53 6.56 5.68
C LEU A 139 -2.69 7.24 4.97
N LEU A 140 -2.78 8.57 5.04
CA LEU A 140 -3.77 9.33 4.28
C LEU A 140 -3.61 9.11 2.78
N GLU A 141 -2.37 9.06 2.28
CA GLU A 141 -2.09 8.76 0.87
C GLU A 141 -2.52 7.35 0.45
N LEU A 142 -2.17 6.33 1.26
CA LEU A 142 -2.60 4.95 1.00
C LEU A 142 -4.13 4.81 0.98
N LEU A 143 -4.82 5.56 1.83
CA LEU A 143 -6.29 5.60 1.86
C LEU A 143 -6.88 6.43 0.72
N ALA A 144 -6.19 7.47 0.24
CA ALA A 144 -6.69 8.35 -0.82
C ALA A 144 -6.87 7.62 -2.15
N GLY A 145 -6.02 6.62 -2.43
CA GLY A 145 -6.10 5.76 -3.61
C GLY A 145 -7.12 4.62 -3.51
N ARG A 146 -7.94 4.58 -2.46
CA ARG A 146 -8.89 3.49 -2.18
C ARG A 146 -10.26 4.04 -1.83
N GLU A 147 -11.32 3.30 -2.16
CA GLU A 147 -12.67 3.64 -1.70
C GLU A 147 -12.84 3.35 -0.20
N GLN A 148 -12.32 2.20 0.23
CA GLN A 148 -12.23 1.75 1.62
C GLN A 148 -11.10 0.72 1.75
N ALA A 149 -10.52 0.59 2.94
CA ALA A 149 -9.47 -0.40 3.22
C ALA A 149 -9.59 -0.95 4.64
N ARG A 150 -9.38 -2.26 4.83
CA ARG A 150 -9.15 -2.87 6.14
C ARG A 150 -7.69 -2.70 6.52
N ARG A 151 -7.37 -2.89 7.81
CA ARG A 151 -5.96 -2.89 8.28
C ARG A 151 -5.09 -3.89 7.51
N ALA A 152 -5.62 -5.09 7.22
CA ALA A 152 -4.91 -6.11 6.47
C ALA A 152 -4.49 -5.63 5.07
N ASP A 153 -5.30 -4.79 4.44
CA ASP A 153 -5.07 -4.26 3.10
C ASP A 153 -4.03 -3.12 3.11
N LEU A 154 -3.76 -2.51 4.27
CA LEU A 154 -2.78 -1.43 4.45
C LEU A 154 -1.41 -1.95 4.93
N LEU A 155 -1.38 -3.15 5.52
CA LEU A 155 -0.19 -3.70 6.18
C LEU A 155 1.01 -3.85 5.24
N PRO A 156 0.89 -4.37 4.00
CA PRO A 156 2.05 -4.56 3.14
C PRO A 156 2.77 -3.25 2.81
N GLU A 157 2.04 -2.22 2.41
CA GLU A 157 2.62 -0.92 2.06
C GLU A 157 3.09 -0.15 3.29
N TRP A 158 2.36 -0.27 4.41
CA TRP A 158 2.81 0.30 5.68
C TRP A 158 4.12 -0.35 6.16
N GLN A 159 4.24 -1.68 6.06
CA GLN A 159 5.46 -2.39 6.42
C GLN A 159 6.63 -1.96 5.54
N ALA A 160 6.43 -1.87 4.22
CA ALA A 160 7.45 -1.40 3.30
C ALA A 160 7.93 0.02 3.64
N PHE A 161 6.99 0.93 3.97
CA PHE A 161 7.30 2.29 4.42
C PHE A 161 8.12 2.29 5.72
N LEU A 162 7.74 1.46 6.71
CA LEU A 162 8.47 1.38 7.97
C LEU A 162 9.88 0.84 7.81
N HIS A 163 10.10 -0.20 6.99
CA HIS A 163 11.44 -0.72 6.74
C HIS A 163 12.40 0.33 6.17
N GLN A 164 11.88 1.29 5.40
CA GLN A 164 12.68 2.35 4.78
C GLN A 164 12.90 3.54 5.70
N HIS A 165 11.90 3.88 6.52
CA HIS A 165 11.88 5.16 7.24
C HIS A 165 11.85 5.04 8.75
N SER A 166 11.67 3.86 9.34
CA SER A 166 11.48 3.67 10.78
C SER A 166 12.37 2.57 11.35
N LYS A 167 12.54 2.59 12.67
CA LYS A 167 13.12 1.48 13.43
C LYS A 167 12.11 0.37 13.75
N PHE A 168 10.82 0.59 13.53
CA PHE A 168 9.77 -0.40 13.81
C PHE A 168 9.64 -1.42 12.66
N ALA A 169 10.45 -2.48 12.69
CA ALA A 169 10.46 -3.52 11.66
C ALA A 169 9.77 -4.84 12.06
N SER A 170 9.52 -5.09 13.36
CA SER A 170 8.94 -6.36 13.80
C SER A 170 7.45 -6.48 13.43
N PRO A 171 6.92 -7.68 13.14
CA PRO A 171 5.52 -7.85 12.77
C PRO A 171 4.51 -7.31 13.79
N SER A 172 4.84 -7.34 15.09
CA SER A 172 4.02 -6.74 16.14
C SER A 172 4.08 -5.21 16.11
N SER A 173 5.28 -4.63 15.99
CA SER A 173 5.45 -3.18 15.93
C SER A 173 4.80 -2.55 14.69
N VAL A 174 4.86 -3.21 13.54
CA VAL A 174 4.17 -2.79 12.30
C VAL A 174 2.65 -2.68 12.53
N LYS A 175 2.05 -3.70 13.15
CA LYS A 175 0.60 -3.70 13.44
C LYS A 175 0.21 -2.62 14.46
N THR A 176 1.00 -2.49 15.53
CA THR A 176 0.74 -1.53 16.61
C THR A 176 0.88 -0.09 16.13
N THR A 177 1.92 0.21 15.33
CA THR A 177 2.12 1.54 14.75
C THR A 177 0.99 1.90 13.79
N LEU A 178 0.61 0.99 12.87
CA LEU A 178 -0.53 1.21 11.97
C LEU A 178 -1.80 1.54 12.75
N TYR A 179 -2.12 0.74 13.77
CA TYR A 179 -3.32 0.91 14.57
C TYR A 179 -3.34 2.27 15.28
N ALA A 180 -2.26 2.65 15.96
CA ALA A 180 -2.20 3.90 16.72
C ALA A 180 -2.37 5.14 15.83
N ARG A 181 -1.72 5.16 14.66
CA ARG A 181 -1.83 6.28 13.72
C ARG A 181 -3.22 6.35 13.07
N LEU A 182 -3.80 5.21 12.67
CA LEU A 182 -5.18 5.18 12.19
C LEU A 182 -6.17 5.66 13.26
N TYR A 183 -5.96 5.28 14.52
CA TYR A 183 -6.81 5.72 15.62
C TYR A 183 -6.75 7.25 15.81
N ASN A 184 -5.56 7.83 15.80
CA ASN A 184 -5.38 9.28 15.85
C ASN A 184 -6.03 10.01 14.65
N LEU A 185 -5.88 9.48 13.42
CA LEU A 185 -6.55 10.02 12.24
C LEU A 185 -8.09 9.96 12.34
N VAL A 186 -8.62 8.92 12.97
CA VAL A 186 -10.07 8.74 13.19
C VAL A 186 -10.59 9.72 14.23
N GLU A 187 -9.90 9.89 15.36
CA GLU A 187 -10.26 10.87 16.39
C GLU A 187 -10.34 12.28 15.78
N ARG A 188 -9.37 12.63 14.93
CA ARG A 188 -9.32 13.92 14.21
C ARG A 188 -10.26 14.02 13.02
N ARG A 189 -11.09 13.00 12.75
CA ARG A 189 -12.06 12.94 11.64
C ARG A 189 -11.43 13.09 10.24
N LEU A 190 -10.13 12.83 10.11
CA LEU A 190 -9.44 12.78 8.81
C LEU A 190 -9.68 11.43 8.11
N VAL A 191 -9.97 10.40 8.91
CA VAL A 191 -10.37 9.07 8.45
C VAL A 191 -11.67 8.67 9.15
N ALA A 192 -12.62 8.12 8.43
CA ALA A 192 -13.80 7.49 8.97
C ALA A 192 -13.56 5.99 9.13
N ARG A 193 -14.08 5.40 10.21
CA ARG A 193 -14.05 3.96 10.45
C ARG A 193 -15.47 3.40 10.46
N GLU A 194 -15.74 2.45 9.58
CA GLU A 194 -17.01 1.73 9.48
C GLU A 194 -16.73 0.24 9.73
N GLY A 195 -17.03 -0.21 10.96
CA GLY A 195 -16.68 -1.56 11.40
C GLY A 195 -15.17 -1.81 11.38
N MET A 196 -14.72 -2.63 10.42
CA MET A 196 -13.31 -2.98 10.20
C MET A 196 -12.64 -2.22 9.06
N SER A 197 -13.39 -1.41 8.34
CA SER A 197 -12.93 -0.64 7.17
C SER A 197 -12.65 0.81 7.55
N TYR A 198 -11.66 1.39 6.87
CA TYR A 198 -11.22 2.76 7.00
C TYR A 198 -11.38 3.46 5.65
N LYS A 199 -11.84 4.70 5.68
CA LYS A 199 -12.04 5.53 4.50
C LYS A 199 -11.57 6.94 4.79
N ILE A 200 -10.78 7.53 3.89
CA ILE A 200 -10.39 8.93 4.03
C ILE A 200 -11.63 9.84 3.89
N THR A 201 -11.74 10.85 4.75
CA THR A 201 -12.84 11.84 4.67
C THR A 201 -12.46 12.98 3.73
N ASP A 202 -13.43 13.84 3.38
CA ASP A 202 -13.13 15.06 2.63
C ASP A 202 -12.18 16.00 3.39
N ALA A 203 -12.28 16.03 4.72
CA ALA A 203 -11.35 16.76 5.58
C ALA A 203 -9.93 16.14 5.48
N GLY A 204 -9.82 14.81 5.52
CA GLY A 204 -8.56 14.10 5.31
C GLY A 204 -7.93 14.36 3.94
N ARG A 205 -8.73 14.39 2.87
CA ARG A 205 -8.24 14.70 1.52
C ARG A 205 -7.75 16.14 1.42
N LYS A 206 -8.48 17.10 1.99
CA LYS A 206 -8.06 18.51 2.05
C LYS A 206 -6.76 18.68 2.85
N TRP A 207 -6.68 18.02 4.01
CA TRP A 207 -5.47 17.99 4.85
C TRP A 207 -4.25 17.47 4.08
N LEU A 208 -4.40 16.30 3.44
CA LEU A 208 -3.35 15.72 2.61
C LEU A 208 -2.92 16.67 1.49
N ASN A 209 -3.88 17.26 0.76
CA ASN A 209 -3.58 18.14 -0.36
C ASN A 209 -2.83 19.42 0.05
N LYS A 210 -3.04 19.92 1.26
CA LYS A 210 -2.28 21.06 1.78
C LYS A 210 -0.85 20.70 2.19
N ALA A 211 -0.60 19.45 2.54
CA ALA A 211 0.72 18.94 2.90
C ALA A 211 1.56 18.47 1.69
N LEU A 212 0.92 18.16 0.56
CA LEU A 212 1.58 17.73 -0.68
C LEU A 212 2.60 18.73 -1.30
N PRO A 213 2.43 20.07 -1.20
CA PRO A 213 3.42 21.02 -1.73
C PRO A 213 4.76 21.01 -0.97
N GLU A 214 4.76 20.59 0.31
CA GLU A 214 5.94 20.62 1.19
C GLU A 214 6.68 19.28 1.31
N ARG A 215 6.04 18.17 0.93
CA ARG A 215 6.70 16.87 0.89
C ARG A 215 7.71 16.92 -0.25
N ARG A 216 9.00 17.16 0.09
CA ARG A 216 10.13 16.92 -0.82
C ARG A 216 9.83 15.62 -1.54
N THR A 217 9.66 15.73 -2.85
CA THR A 217 9.28 14.59 -3.66
C THR A 217 10.26 13.46 -3.40
N ASP A 218 9.74 12.32 -2.97
CA ASP A 218 10.57 11.13 -2.77
C ASP A 218 11.17 10.78 -4.13
N PRO A 219 12.49 10.96 -4.34
CA PRO A 219 13.10 10.77 -5.65
C PRO A 219 12.90 9.35 -6.17
N ARG A 220 12.75 8.36 -5.26
CA ARG A 220 12.43 6.99 -5.63
C ARG A 220 11.01 6.88 -6.14
N LYS A 221 10.05 7.48 -5.45
CA LYS A 221 8.65 7.51 -5.91
C LYS A 221 8.52 8.25 -7.24
N GLU A 222 9.18 9.39 -7.40
CA GLU A 222 9.22 10.11 -8.68
C GLU A 222 9.80 9.23 -9.79
N LEU A 223 10.89 8.53 -9.51
CA LEU A 223 11.53 7.62 -10.47
C LEU A 223 10.61 6.44 -10.80
N LEU A 224 9.99 5.80 -9.81
CA LEU A 224 9.04 4.70 -10.02
C LEU A 224 7.82 5.16 -10.81
N ASP A 225 7.29 6.34 -10.51
CA ASP A 225 6.19 6.94 -11.25
C ASP A 225 6.62 7.31 -12.68
N ALA A 226 7.85 7.79 -12.87
CA ALA A 226 8.41 8.07 -14.20
C ALA A 226 8.59 6.79 -15.02
N VAL A 227 9.12 5.71 -14.42
CA VAL A 227 9.25 4.40 -15.05
C VAL A 227 7.88 3.84 -15.42
N LYS A 228 6.89 3.95 -14.51
CA LYS A 228 5.52 3.53 -14.79
C LYS A 228 4.92 4.30 -15.96
N ARG A 229 5.04 5.64 -15.96
CA ARG A 229 4.57 6.49 -17.08
C ARG A 229 5.24 6.11 -18.39
N TYR A 230 6.56 5.90 -18.38
CA TYR A 230 7.31 5.48 -19.57
C TYR A 230 6.82 4.12 -20.07
N ASN A 231 6.65 3.14 -19.19
CA ASN A 231 6.16 1.81 -19.57
C ASN A 231 4.74 1.85 -20.16
N GLU A 232 3.83 2.63 -19.57
CA GLU A 232 2.49 2.83 -20.13
C GLU A 232 2.54 3.52 -21.50
N GLN A 233 3.43 4.49 -21.71
CA GLN A 233 3.64 5.10 -23.02
C GLN A 233 4.14 4.08 -24.04
N GLN A 234 5.09 3.21 -23.68
CA GLN A 234 5.58 2.16 -24.58
C GLN A 234 4.51 1.11 -24.90
N LYS A 235 3.67 0.76 -23.93
CA LYS A 235 2.50 -0.12 -24.16
C LYS A 235 1.55 0.48 -25.19
N GLU A 236 1.29 1.78 -25.12
CA GLU A 236 0.40 2.45 -26.08
C GLU A 236 1.01 2.51 -27.48
N VAL A 237 2.32 2.80 -27.58
CA VAL A 237 3.05 2.72 -28.86
C VAL A 237 2.95 1.31 -29.45
N LEU A 238 3.14 0.26 -28.64
CA LEU A 238 3.01 -1.11 -29.10
C LEU A 238 1.57 -1.40 -29.58
N ARG A 239 0.55 -0.99 -28.81
CA ARG A 239 -0.87 -1.14 -29.20
C ARG A 239 -1.15 -0.45 -30.55
N GLU A 240 -0.67 0.77 -30.75
CA GLU A 240 -0.82 1.50 -32.02
C GLU A 240 -0.14 0.77 -33.18
N GLN A 241 1.09 0.27 -32.98
CA GLN A 241 1.79 -0.53 -33.98
C GLN A 241 1.01 -1.79 -34.37
N LEU A 242 0.47 -2.54 -33.40
CA LEU A 242 -0.35 -3.73 -33.69
C LEU A 242 -1.60 -3.37 -34.50
N SER A 243 -2.24 -2.24 -34.18
CA SER A 243 -3.47 -1.80 -34.86
C SER A 243 -3.22 -1.37 -36.31
N THR A 244 -2.06 -0.79 -36.60
CA THR A 244 -1.70 -0.24 -37.93
C THR A 244 -0.87 -1.19 -38.78
N MET A 245 -0.31 -2.25 -38.19
CA MET A 245 0.50 -3.26 -38.87
C MET A 245 -0.28 -3.97 -39.99
N ASN A 246 0.44 -4.38 -41.04
CA ASN A 246 -0.10 -5.21 -42.09
C ASN A 246 -0.68 -6.53 -41.52
N PRO A 247 -1.89 -6.97 -41.91
CA PRO A 247 -2.52 -8.17 -41.38
C PRO A 247 -1.64 -9.43 -41.46
N TYR A 248 -0.95 -9.64 -42.57
CA TYR A 248 -0.06 -10.79 -42.74
C TYR A 248 1.15 -10.72 -41.81
N LYS A 249 1.74 -9.53 -41.61
CA LYS A 249 2.80 -9.35 -40.61
C LYS A 249 2.30 -9.62 -39.18
N PHE A 250 1.04 -9.32 -38.89
CA PHE A 250 0.44 -9.57 -37.59
C PHE A 250 0.24 -11.07 -37.33
N GLU A 251 -0.12 -11.86 -38.35
CA GLU A 251 -0.14 -13.33 -38.27
C GLU A 251 1.24 -13.90 -37.94
N HIS A 252 2.28 -13.39 -38.61
CA HIS A 252 3.68 -13.75 -38.31
C HIS A 252 4.11 -13.36 -36.89
N LEU A 253 3.69 -12.19 -36.40
CA LEU A 253 3.95 -11.78 -35.02
C LEU A 253 3.28 -12.74 -34.00
N VAL A 254 2.04 -13.16 -34.28
CA VAL A 254 1.35 -14.17 -33.47
C VAL A 254 2.08 -15.51 -33.52
N GLY A 255 2.61 -15.90 -34.68
CA GLY A 255 3.48 -17.08 -34.81
C GLY A 255 4.70 -16.99 -33.88
N GLN A 256 5.44 -15.87 -33.92
CA GLN A 256 6.58 -15.64 -33.03
C GLN A 256 6.20 -15.63 -31.56
N LEU A 257 5.02 -15.09 -31.22
CA LEU A 257 4.49 -15.14 -29.85
C LEU A 257 4.25 -16.58 -29.39
N LEU A 258 3.64 -17.42 -30.23
CA LEU A 258 3.43 -18.84 -29.90
C LEU A 258 4.76 -19.57 -29.70
N GLU A 259 5.74 -19.35 -30.56
CA GLU A 259 7.10 -19.92 -30.41
C GLU A 259 7.74 -19.47 -29.08
N ALA A 260 7.67 -18.18 -28.76
CA ALA A 260 8.20 -17.63 -27.51
C ALA A 260 7.48 -18.19 -26.26
N MET A 261 6.20 -18.54 -26.40
CA MET A 261 5.40 -19.23 -25.38
C MET A 261 5.67 -20.74 -25.30
N GLY A 262 6.58 -21.28 -26.12
CA GLY A 262 6.98 -22.68 -26.10
C GLY A 262 6.16 -23.61 -26.99
N TYR A 263 5.42 -23.08 -27.96
CA TYR A 263 4.81 -23.91 -29.00
C TYR A 263 5.87 -24.40 -29.99
N GLU A 264 5.69 -25.62 -30.46
CA GLU A 264 6.53 -26.27 -31.47
C GLU A 264 5.79 -26.34 -32.81
N GLN A 265 6.55 -26.50 -33.90
CA GLN A 265 6.02 -26.67 -35.25
C GLN A 265 5.00 -25.58 -35.62
N VAL A 266 5.31 -24.34 -35.26
CA VAL A 266 4.47 -23.19 -35.56
C VAL A 266 4.54 -22.87 -37.06
N GLU A 267 3.40 -22.85 -37.73
CA GLU A 267 3.27 -22.57 -39.15
C GLU A 267 2.21 -21.49 -39.38
N VAL A 268 2.59 -20.41 -40.06
CA VAL A 268 1.65 -19.39 -40.58
C VAL A 268 1.10 -19.87 -41.92
N THR A 269 -0.22 -19.96 -42.03
CA THR A 269 -0.88 -20.52 -43.22
C THR A 269 -0.82 -19.55 -44.41
N LYS A 270 -1.12 -20.06 -45.61
CA LYS A 270 -1.22 -19.23 -46.82
C LYS A 270 -2.62 -18.61 -46.89
N ALA A 271 -2.70 -17.33 -47.27
CA ALA A 271 -3.94 -16.55 -47.39
C ALA A 271 -5.03 -17.11 -48.34
N SER A 272 -4.79 -18.21 -49.04
CA SER A 272 -5.75 -18.84 -49.95
C SER A 272 -5.99 -20.29 -49.54
N GLY A 273 -7.23 -20.63 -49.21
CA GLY A 273 -7.66 -22.00 -48.90
C GLY A 273 -7.46 -22.43 -47.45
N ASP A 274 -7.12 -21.50 -46.55
CA ASP A 274 -6.84 -21.73 -45.12
C ASP A 274 -8.08 -22.04 -44.25
N LYS A 275 -9.29 -21.97 -44.84
CA LYS A 275 -10.57 -22.17 -44.15
C LYS A 275 -10.73 -21.27 -42.91
N GLY A 276 -10.02 -20.14 -42.86
CA GLY A 276 -10.04 -19.17 -41.77
C GLY A 276 -9.11 -19.46 -40.59
N VAL A 277 -8.11 -20.34 -40.75
CA VAL A 277 -7.03 -20.58 -39.77
C VAL A 277 -5.76 -19.87 -40.23
N ASP A 278 -5.20 -18.98 -39.42
CA ASP A 278 -4.07 -18.15 -39.82
C ASP A 278 -2.73 -18.72 -39.29
N VAL A 279 -2.73 -19.39 -38.14
CA VAL A 279 -1.53 -20.02 -37.56
C VAL A 279 -1.89 -21.39 -36.98
N ILE A 280 -0.98 -22.36 -37.11
CA ILE A 280 -1.09 -23.69 -36.51
C ILE A 280 0.13 -23.90 -35.63
N GLY A 281 -0.05 -24.42 -34.42
CA GLY A 281 1.04 -24.74 -33.52
C GLY A 281 0.76 -26.01 -32.72
N LYS A 282 1.80 -26.65 -32.21
CA LYS A 282 1.70 -27.79 -31.31
C LYS A 282 2.25 -27.43 -29.95
N VAL A 283 1.57 -27.87 -28.90
CA VAL A 283 2.03 -27.68 -27.53
C VAL A 283 2.10 -29.02 -26.80
N GLN A 284 3.16 -29.20 -26.04
CA GLN A 284 3.35 -30.36 -25.19
C GLN A 284 2.62 -30.12 -23.86
N VAL A 285 1.60 -30.92 -23.57
CA VAL A 285 0.89 -30.91 -22.27
C VAL A 285 1.11 -32.25 -21.59
N GLY A 286 2.05 -32.28 -20.65
CA GLY A 286 2.52 -33.52 -20.03
C GLY A 286 3.14 -34.45 -21.07
N ILE A 287 2.54 -35.63 -21.27
CA ILE A 287 2.99 -36.64 -22.24
C ILE A 287 2.25 -36.57 -23.58
N THR A 288 1.35 -35.59 -23.76
CA THR A 288 0.51 -35.49 -24.95
C THR A 288 0.84 -34.23 -25.75
N THR A 289 0.99 -34.37 -27.07
CA THR A 289 1.12 -33.25 -28.00
C THR A 289 -0.25 -32.86 -28.53
N ILE A 290 -0.61 -31.59 -28.36
CA ILE A 290 -1.91 -31.05 -28.76
C ILE A 290 -1.70 -30.11 -29.93
N THR A 291 -2.42 -30.33 -31.03
CA THR A 291 -2.49 -29.37 -32.15
C THR A 291 -3.52 -28.30 -31.82
N GLU A 292 -3.10 -27.04 -31.94
CA GLU A 292 -3.92 -25.86 -31.78
C GLU A 292 -3.90 -25.02 -33.06
N VAL A 293 -5.08 -24.55 -33.46
CA VAL A 293 -5.25 -23.63 -34.57
C VAL A 293 -5.61 -22.26 -34.05
N VAL A 294 -5.03 -21.23 -34.65
CA VAL A 294 -5.22 -19.85 -34.25
C VAL A 294 -5.78 -19.06 -35.43
N GLN A 295 -6.87 -18.35 -35.18
CA GLN A 295 -7.37 -17.33 -36.09
C GLN A 295 -7.08 -15.96 -35.50
N VAL A 296 -6.62 -15.06 -36.35
CA VAL A 296 -6.13 -13.74 -36.02
C VAL A 296 -6.99 -12.72 -36.74
N LYS A 297 -7.51 -11.73 -36.00
CA LYS A 297 -8.31 -10.62 -36.55
C LYS A 297 -7.77 -9.28 -36.07
N ARG A 298 -7.09 -8.58 -36.98
CA ARG A 298 -6.76 -7.17 -36.78
C ARG A 298 -7.97 -6.31 -37.12
N MET A 299 -8.82 -6.03 -36.14
CA MET A 299 -10.04 -5.24 -36.30
C MET A 299 -10.22 -4.25 -35.14
N GLN A 300 -10.77 -3.07 -35.44
CA GLN A 300 -11.17 -2.08 -34.43
C GLN A 300 -12.55 -2.41 -33.81
N ASN A 301 -13.36 -3.21 -34.52
CA ASN A 301 -14.71 -3.55 -34.10
C ASN A 301 -14.74 -4.77 -33.16
N THR A 302 -15.81 -4.85 -32.38
CA THR A 302 -16.08 -5.99 -31.50
C THR A 302 -16.31 -7.28 -32.29
N ILE A 303 -15.55 -8.33 -31.96
CA ILE A 303 -15.74 -9.67 -32.53
C ILE A 303 -17.00 -10.31 -31.96
N THR A 304 -17.78 -10.93 -32.84
CA THR A 304 -19.06 -11.56 -32.52
C THR A 304 -19.01 -13.08 -32.72
N ARG A 305 -20.05 -13.78 -32.24
CA ARG A 305 -20.14 -15.24 -32.23
C ARG A 305 -19.86 -15.95 -33.58
N PRO A 306 -20.25 -15.44 -34.77
CA PRO A 306 -20.01 -16.13 -36.04
C PRO A 306 -18.54 -16.52 -36.28
N TYR A 307 -17.58 -15.71 -35.81
CA TYR A 307 -16.15 -16.03 -35.92
C TYR A 307 -15.76 -17.26 -35.09
N ILE A 308 -16.37 -17.42 -33.91
CA ILE A 308 -16.14 -18.58 -33.03
C ILE A 308 -16.67 -19.85 -33.70
N ASP A 309 -17.89 -19.78 -34.25
CA ASP A 309 -18.53 -20.92 -34.91
C ASP A 309 -17.77 -21.31 -36.19
N GLN A 310 -17.26 -20.32 -36.94
CA GLN A 310 -16.41 -20.53 -38.11
C GLN A 310 -15.09 -21.23 -37.75
N LEU A 311 -14.35 -20.70 -36.76
CA LEU A 311 -13.09 -21.31 -36.31
C LEU A 311 -13.30 -22.73 -35.78
N ARG A 312 -14.39 -22.94 -35.03
CA ARG A 312 -14.74 -24.26 -34.53
C ARG A 312 -15.01 -25.26 -35.66
N GLY A 313 -15.68 -24.82 -36.72
CA GLY A 313 -15.88 -25.63 -37.93
C GLY A 313 -14.57 -25.97 -38.65
N ALA A 314 -13.52 -25.17 -38.48
CA ALA A 314 -12.22 -25.40 -39.09
C ALA A 314 -11.39 -26.48 -38.37
N LEU A 315 -11.56 -26.65 -37.04
CA LEU A 315 -10.78 -27.57 -36.20
C LEU A 315 -10.58 -28.99 -36.78
N PRO A 316 -11.63 -29.68 -37.28
CA PRO A 316 -11.48 -31.06 -37.76
C PRO A 316 -10.58 -31.17 -38.99
N TYR A 317 -10.54 -30.13 -39.84
CA TYR A 317 -9.70 -30.12 -41.04
C TYR A 317 -8.21 -30.06 -40.73
N HIS A 318 -7.85 -29.57 -39.53
CA HIS A 318 -6.47 -29.45 -39.07
C HIS A 318 -6.13 -30.47 -37.96
N LYS A 319 -7.04 -31.42 -37.67
CA LYS A 319 -6.90 -32.38 -36.56
C LYS A 319 -6.59 -31.69 -35.22
N ALA A 320 -7.14 -30.50 -35.02
CA ALA A 320 -6.92 -29.68 -33.85
C ALA A 320 -7.99 -29.95 -32.79
N ILE A 321 -7.56 -30.00 -31.53
CA ILE A 321 -8.42 -30.34 -30.39
C ILE A 321 -8.97 -29.09 -29.70
N ARG A 322 -8.31 -27.95 -29.92
CA ARG A 322 -8.71 -26.62 -29.45
C ARG A 322 -8.33 -25.55 -30.46
N GLY A 323 -9.03 -24.43 -30.41
CA GLY A 323 -8.72 -23.26 -31.22
C GLY A 323 -8.48 -22.03 -30.36
N THR A 324 -7.77 -21.05 -30.89
CA THR A 324 -7.62 -19.74 -30.26
C THR A 324 -7.98 -18.64 -31.24
N LEU A 325 -8.77 -17.68 -30.80
CA LEU A 325 -9.15 -16.50 -31.57
C LEU A 325 -8.47 -15.28 -30.94
N ILE A 326 -7.59 -14.63 -31.70
CA ILE A 326 -6.81 -13.47 -31.27
C ILE A 326 -7.30 -12.23 -32.02
N THR A 327 -7.52 -11.14 -31.31
CA THR A 327 -7.90 -9.86 -31.91
C THR A 327 -7.19 -8.68 -31.27
N THR A 328 -6.99 -7.60 -32.04
CA THR A 328 -6.57 -6.29 -31.49
C THR A 328 -7.72 -5.53 -30.84
N GLY A 329 -8.98 -5.96 -31.07
CA GLY A 329 -10.19 -5.37 -30.52
C GLY A 329 -10.69 -6.09 -29.26
N LYS A 330 -12.02 -6.09 -29.07
CA LYS A 330 -12.70 -6.76 -27.94
C LYS A 330 -13.67 -7.84 -28.43
N PHE A 331 -14.09 -8.73 -27.55
CA PHE A 331 -15.17 -9.69 -27.81
C PHE A 331 -16.50 -9.23 -27.23
N ALA A 332 -17.61 -9.56 -27.90
CA ALA A 332 -18.94 -9.34 -27.35
C ALA A 332 -19.19 -10.25 -26.15
N ALA A 333 -20.00 -9.83 -25.17
CA ALA A 333 -20.25 -10.60 -23.94
C ALA A 333 -20.68 -12.07 -24.21
N LYS A 334 -21.51 -12.28 -25.23
CA LYS A 334 -22.01 -13.61 -25.63
C LYS A 334 -20.93 -14.53 -26.24
N CYS A 335 -19.76 -14.01 -26.57
CA CYS A 335 -18.66 -14.80 -27.12
C CYS A 335 -18.06 -15.74 -26.08
N ALA A 336 -17.98 -15.32 -24.81
CA ALA A 336 -17.42 -16.17 -23.74
C ALA A 336 -18.24 -17.45 -23.55
N GLU A 337 -19.57 -17.34 -23.50
CA GLU A 337 -20.49 -18.47 -23.44
C GLU A 337 -20.39 -19.36 -24.69
N ALA A 338 -20.29 -18.75 -25.87
CA ALA A 338 -20.17 -19.50 -27.12
C ALA A 338 -18.84 -20.24 -27.24
N ALA A 339 -17.74 -19.68 -26.72
CA ALA A 339 -16.39 -20.22 -26.77
C ALA A 339 -16.23 -21.52 -25.96
N LEU A 340 -16.92 -21.61 -24.81
CA LEU A 340 -16.87 -22.74 -23.88
C LEU A 340 -18.17 -23.57 -23.88
N PHE A 341 -18.91 -23.56 -25.00
CA PHE A 341 -20.19 -24.27 -25.09
C PHE A 341 -20.03 -25.78 -24.80
N PRO A 342 -20.83 -26.37 -23.88
CA PRO A 342 -20.72 -27.79 -23.53
C PRO A 342 -20.90 -28.72 -24.74
N GLY A 343 -20.01 -29.69 -24.90
CA GLY A 343 -20.03 -30.65 -26.00
C GLY A 343 -19.45 -30.13 -27.31
N ALA A 344 -18.99 -28.87 -27.36
CA ALA A 344 -18.24 -28.31 -28.46
C ALA A 344 -16.74 -28.22 -28.13
N ALA A 345 -15.90 -28.25 -29.15
CA ALA A 345 -14.47 -28.03 -28.94
C ALA A 345 -14.21 -26.59 -28.41
N PRO A 346 -13.35 -26.45 -27.39
CA PRO A 346 -13.12 -25.18 -26.72
C PRO A 346 -12.35 -24.21 -27.63
N ILE A 347 -12.77 -22.94 -27.57
CA ILE A 347 -12.08 -21.83 -28.24
C ILE A 347 -11.55 -20.86 -27.18
N THR A 348 -10.25 -20.60 -27.14
CA THR A 348 -9.68 -19.55 -26.29
C THR A 348 -9.89 -18.19 -26.96
N LEU A 349 -10.25 -17.17 -26.18
CA LEU A 349 -10.41 -15.81 -26.68
C LEU A 349 -9.30 -14.94 -26.11
N ILE A 350 -8.53 -14.28 -26.98
CA ILE A 350 -7.45 -13.35 -26.60
C ILE A 350 -7.76 -12.00 -27.24
N ASP A 351 -8.15 -11.03 -26.40
CA ASP A 351 -8.44 -9.67 -26.85
C ASP A 351 -7.17 -8.81 -26.91
N GLY A 352 -7.31 -7.56 -27.34
CA GLY A 352 -6.17 -6.68 -27.54
C GLY A 352 -5.37 -6.40 -26.26
N ASP A 353 -6.04 -6.34 -25.11
CA ASP A 353 -5.41 -6.10 -23.82
C ASP A 353 -4.62 -7.34 -23.38
N ARG A 354 -5.23 -8.53 -23.44
CA ARG A 354 -4.54 -9.78 -23.10
C ARG A 354 -3.40 -10.10 -24.08
N LEU A 355 -3.58 -9.80 -25.37
CA LEU A 355 -2.52 -9.96 -26.37
C LEU A 355 -1.29 -9.11 -26.03
N LEU A 356 -1.52 -7.85 -25.63
CA LEU A 356 -0.45 -6.93 -25.27
C LEU A 356 0.34 -7.45 -24.06
N GLU A 357 -0.35 -7.96 -23.05
CA GLU A 357 0.28 -8.60 -21.89
C GLU A 357 1.16 -9.79 -22.31
N LEU A 358 0.62 -10.70 -23.14
CA LEU A 358 1.36 -11.87 -23.62
C LEU A 358 2.62 -11.49 -24.41
N LEU A 359 2.55 -10.47 -25.26
CA LEU A 359 3.71 -9.95 -25.98
C LEU A 359 4.78 -9.41 -25.02
N ILE A 360 4.39 -8.74 -23.94
CA ILE A 360 5.31 -8.19 -22.93
C ILE A 360 5.92 -9.26 -22.03
N GLU A 361 5.11 -10.25 -21.63
CA GLU A 361 5.55 -11.40 -20.84
C GLU A 361 6.63 -12.19 -21.59
N ASN A 362 6.45 -12.36 -22.91
CA ASN A 362 7.34 -13.15 -23.77
C ASN A 362 8.40 -12.33 -24.52
N ASN A 363 8.52 -11.02 -24.27
CA ASN A 363 9.48 -10.10 -24.91
C ASN A 363 9.39 -10.07 -26.45
N VAL A 364 8.18 -10.15 -27.00
CA VAL A 364 7.91 -10.11 -28.43
C VAL A 364 7.42 -8.71 -28.81
N GLY A 365 8.12 -8.04 -29.73
CA GLY A 365 7.81 -6.65 -30.11
C GLY A 365 8.14 -5.60 -29.04
N ILE A 366 8.63 -6.01 -27.87
CA ILE A 366 9.11 -5.13 -26.80
C ILE A 366 10.42 -5.67 -26.23
N ARG A 367 11.34 -4.76 -25.89
CA ARG A 367 12.62 -5.10 -25.28
C ARG A 367 12.68 -4.53 -23.86
N ARG A 368 13.00 -5.38 -22.88
CA ARG A 368 13.31 -4.95 -21.52
C ARG A 368 14.71 -4.35 -21.49
N SER A 369 14.81 -3.11 -21.00
CA SER A 369 16.10 -2.47 -20.70
C SER A 369 16.39 -2.65 -19.22
N ASN A 370 17.50 -3.32 -18.88
CA ASN A 370 17.86 -3.65 -17.48
C ASN A 370 18.55 -2.48 -16.74
N ALA A 371 18.34 -1.23 -17.14
CA ALA A 371 19.27 -0.13 -16.86
C ALA A 371 18.87 0.80 -15.71
N VAL A 372 18.10 0.35 -14.71
CA VAL A 372 17.88 1.14 -13.49
C VAL A 372 18.45 0.40 -12.28
N GLU A 373 19.74 0.64 -12.03
CA GLU A 373 20.39 0.22 -10.79
C GLU A 373 19.97 1.20 -9.68
N LEU A 374 19.28 0.68 -8.67
CA LEU A 374 18.90 1.44 -7.48
C LEU A 374 19.83 1.03 -6.35
N LEU A 375 20.56 2.00 -5.82
CA LEU A 375 21.37 1.82 -4.63
C LEU A 375 20.56 2.28 -3.42
N ASP A 376 20.26 1.34 -2.53
CA ASP A 376 19.68 1.62 -1.22
C ASP A 376 20.80 1.46 -0.19
N VAL A 377 20.90 2.41 0.74
CA VAL A 377 21.80 2.25 1.89
C VAL A 377 21.16 1.21 2.82
N ASP A 378 21.83 0.08 3.04
CA ASP A 378 21.45 -0.88 4.08
C ASP A 378 21.82 -0.31 5.43
N LEU A 379 20.85 0.36 6.04
CA LEU A 379 21.09 1.08 7.26
C LEU A 379 20.99 0.20 8.52
N GLN A 380 20.41 -0.98 8.40
CA GLN A 380 20.32 -1.93 9.50
C GLN A 380 21.70 -2.53 9.78
N LEU A 381 22.48 -2.79 8.73
CA LEU A 381 23.87 -3.20 8.85
C LEU A 381 24.69 -2.23 9.72
N PHE A 382 24.52 -0.91 9.55
CA PHE A 382 25.28 0.08 10.34
C PHE A 382 24.84 0.16 11.80
N ASP A 383 23.57 -0.12 12.10
CA ASP A 383 23.06 -0.19 13.49
C ASP A 383 23.51 -1.50 14.18
N GLU A 384 23.72 -2.59 13.43
CA GLU A 384 24.21 -3.89 13.93
C GLU A 384 25.75 -3.93 14.11
N LEU A 385 26.47 -3.02 13.47
CA LEU A 385 27.93 -2.88 13.56
C LEU A 385 28.39 -2.07 14.78
N GLU A 386 27.54 -1.84 15.79
CA GLU A 386 27.97 -1.27 17.06
C GLU A 386 29.05 -2.16 17.69
N ILE A 387 30.28 -1.64 17.72
CA ILE A 387 31.45 -2.27 18.31
C ILE A 387 31.36 -2.12 19.83
N GLU A 388 31.47 -3.23 20.57
CA GLU A 388 31.61 -3.27 22.03
C GLU A 388 32.75 -2.41 22.59
#